data_AF-A0A7R7VV85-F1
#
_entry.id   AF-A0A7R7VV85-F1
#
_cell.length_a   1.000
_cell.length_b   1.000
_cell.length_c   1.000
_cell.angle_alpha   90.00
_cell.angle_beta   90.00
_cell.angle_gamma   90.00
#
_symmetry.space_group_name_H-M   'P 1'
#
loop_
_entity.id
_entity.type
_entity.pdbx_description
1 polymer ?
#
loop_
_entity_poly.entity_id
_entity_poly.type
_entity_poly.pdbx_seq_one_letter_code
_entity_poly.pdbx_strand_id
1 'polypeptide(L)'
;MLLSAPFAQQPWRIVASPTPLTRLPTAFRSWSFRSPVRRTSATVAPPTKHDAPPLSSSSSSLLPSHLSASFPSPSRINTKVSSASDRATLVSRHISSTSTLPQQPQNTMSYTVRKIGQPNTLEHRVYIEKDGVPVSPFHDIPLYANEQQNILNMIVEIPRWTNAKQEISKEEFLNPIKQDVKKGKLRYVRNCFPHKGYLWNYGAFPQTWEDPHNVHPETKAKGDNDPLDVCEIGEVVGYPGQVKQVKVLGVMALLDEEETDWKIIVVDINDPLAAKLNDVEDVERQLPGLLRATNEWFRIYKIPDGKPENQFAFSGECKNKKYALDVIRECADAWEKLVSGKTPKGDISLANSTVESSSDRVDQGALASIPKGQDLPPAPIDSTVDKWFFISGAAV
;
A
#
# COMPACT_ATOMS: atom_id res chain seq x y z
N MET A 1 27.36 14.88 -77.26
CA MET A 1 26.39 15.12 -76.17
C MET A 1 26.14 13.78 -75.50
N LEU A 2 26.27 13.53 -74.20
CA LEU A 2 26.64 14.37 -73.06
C LEU A 2 27.11 13.42 -71.93
N LEU A 3 28.33 13.70 -71.46
CA LEU A 3 29.02 13.43 -70.18
C LEU A 3 28.62 12.26 -69.26
N SER A 4 29.62 11.41 -69.02
CA SER A 4 29.85 10.59 -67.82
C SER A 4 30.99 11.20 -66.99
N ALA A 5 30.90 11.21 -65.66
CA ALA A 5 32.05 11.01 -64.74
C ALA A 5 31.60 10.94 -63.26
N PRO A 6 32.30 10.15 -62.41
CA PRO A 6 31.98 9.89 -60.99
C PRO A 6 32.93 10.65 -60.03
N PHE A 7 32.76 10.55 -58.70
CA PHE A 7 33.86 10.39 -57.72
C PHE A 7 33.36 10.15 -56.29
N ALA A 8 34.20 9.46 -55.50
CA ALA A 8 33.98 8.92 -54.16
C ALA A 8 34.87 9.59 -53.08
N GLN A 9 34.63 9.17 -51.82
CA GLN A 9 35.51 9.17 -50.62
C GLN A 9 35.43 10.32 -49.58
N GLN A 10 34.80 10.01 -48.42
CA GLN A 10 35.38 9.83 -47.05
C GLN A 10 36.21 10.96 -46.34
N PRO A 11 36.46 10.91 -44.99
CA PRO A 11 35.87 11.83 -43.99
C PRO A 11 36.89 12.71 -43.23
N TRP A 12 36.42 13.65 -42.39
CA TRP A 12 37.29 14.48 -41.51
C TRP A 12 36.95 14.34 -40.03
N ARG A 13 38.03 14.19 -39.24
CA ARG A 13 38.14 14.27 -37.78
C ARG A 13 38.06 15.72 -37.31
N ILE A 14 37.57 15.96 -36.08
CA ILE A 14 37.85 17.18 -35.32
C ILE A 14 38.63 16.82 -34.05
N VAL A 15 39.72 17.54 -33.85
CA VAL A 15 40.66 17.53 -32.73
C VAL A 15 40.31 18.70 -31.82
N ALA A 16 40.37 18.52 -30.50
CA ALA A 16 40.43 19.63 -29.54
C ALA A 16 41.54 19.36 -28.52
N SER A 17 42.45 20.32 -28.39
CA SER A 17 43.50 20.41 -27.37
C SER A 17 43.55 21.83 -26.78
N PRO A 18 44.13 22.01 -25.57
CA PRO A 18 43.77 23.05 -24.59
C PRO A 18 44.82 24.18 -24.46
N THR A 19 44.56 25.19 -23.61
CA THR A 19 45.47 26.03 -22.74
C THR A 19 44.95 27.50 -22.55
N PRO A 20 45.55 28.42 -21.72
CA PRO A 20 45.18 28.66 -20.31
C PRO A 20 45.17 30.15 -19.82
N LEU A 21 44.93 30.34 -18.50
CA LEU A 21 45.43 31.37 -17.56
C LEU A 21 45.05 32.87 -17.68
N THR A 22 44.49 33.42 -16.59
CA THR A 22 45.03 34.64 -15.91
C THR A 22 44.50 34.79 -14.46
N ARG A 23 45.30 35.46 -13.62
CA ARG A 23 45.31 35.50 -12.15
C ARG A 23 44.85 36.87 -11.59
N LEU A 24 44.06 36.85 -10.50
CA LEU A 24 44.13 37.62 -9.20
C LEU A 24 44.25 39.19 -9.19
N PRO A 25 43.68 39.91 -8.18
CA PRO A 25 44.12 39.80 -6.77
C PRO A 25 43.10 39.98 -5.61
N THR A 26 43.43 39.32 -4.49
CA THR A 26 43.23 39.56 -3.03
C THR A 26 42.26 40.63 -2.49
N ALA A 27 41.45 40.27 -1.47
CA ALA A 27 41.61 40.74 -0.09
C ALA A 27 40.64 40.07 0.93
N PHE A 28 41.18 39.90 2.14
CA PHE A 28 40.64 39.38 3.41
C PHE A 28 39.30 39.98 3.88
N ARG A 29 38.48 39.17 4.60
CA ARG A 29 38.28 39.29 6.06
C ARG A 29 37.31 38.25 6.62
N SER A 30 37.82 37.43 7.54
CA SER A 30 37.11 36.65 8.53
C SER A 30 36.56 37.56 9.63
N TRP A 31 35.30 37.38 10.02
CA TRP A 31 34.77 37.90 11.29
C TRP A 31 34.34 36.76 12.19
N SER A 32 35.23 36.45 13.14
CA SER A 32 34.93 35.83 14.41
C SER A 32 34.75 36.95 15.44
N PHE A 33 33.61 36.97 16.14
CA PHE A 33 33.43 37.77 17.34
C PHE A 33 33.12 36.87 18.54
N ARG A 34 34.05 36.85 19.50
CA ARG A 34 33.83 36.42 20.87
C ARG A 34 33.36 37.64 21.69
N SER A 35 32.22 37.46 22.38
CA SER A 35 31.85 37.82 23.78
C SER A 35 32.29 39.17 24.40
N PRO A 36 31.46 39.74 25.30
CA PRO A 36 31.68 39.43 26.73
C PRO A 36 30.40 39.28 27.60
N VAL A 37 30.43 38.23 28.42
CA VAL A 37 30.10 38.14 29.86
C VAL A 37 28.96 39.01 30.44
N ARG A 38 27.93 38.35 30.99
CA ARG A 38 27.54 38.56 32.41
C ARG A 38 26.82 37.34 33.01
N ARG A 39 27.40 36.81 34.10
CA ARG A 39 26.79 35.87 35.05
C ARG A 39 25.76 36.59 35.91
N THR A 40 24.61 35.98 36.12
CA THR A 40 23.88 36.06 37.39
C THR A 40 23.35 34.67 37.72
N SER A 41 23.87 34.13 38.82
CA SER A 41 23.43 32.91 39.45
C SER A 41 22.09 33.13 40.16
N ALA A 42 21.14 32.22 39.99
CA ALA A 42 20.06 32.03 40.94
C ALA A 42 19.89 30.52 41.17
N THR A 43 20.47 30.08 42.28
CA THR A 43 20.32 28.78 42.91
C THR A 43 18.87 28.62 43.36
N VAL A 44 18.17 27.57 42.91
CA VAL A 44 16.98 27.06 43.59
C VAL A 44 17.26 25.63 44.02
N ALA A 45 17.09 25.41 45.31
CA ALA A 45 17.39 24.21 46.09
C ALA A 45 16.45 23.03 45.75
N PRO A 46 16.85 21.79 46.08
CA PRO A 46 16.13 20.57 45.73
C PRO A 46 14.96 20.27 46.69
N PRO A 47 13.96 19.46 46.28
CA PRO A 47 12.98 18.93 47.21
C PRO A 47 13.59 17.83 48.09
N THR A 48 13.20 17.90 49.36
CA THR A 48 13.58 17.10 50.51
C THR A 48 13.16 15.63 50.41
N LYS A 49 14.04 14.73 50.84
CA LYS A 49 13.73 13.37 51.33
C LYS A 49 13.16 13.44 52.77
N HIS A 50 12.60 12.32 53.23
CA HIS A 50 12.11 11.91 54.57
C HIS A 50 10.59 11.62 54.53
N ASP A 51 10.04 10.53 55.05
CA ASP A 51 10.54 9.29 55.67
C ASP A 51 9.38 8.28 55.63
N ALA A 52 9.69 6.99 55.49
CA ALA A 52 8.79 5.88 55.86
C ALA A 52 8.99 5.55 57.34
N PRO A 53 7.95 5.10 58.07
CA PRO A 53 7.99 3.77 58.69
C PRO A 53 6.58 3.15 58.98
N PRO A 54 6.46 1.99 59.64
CA PRO A 54 7.15 0.72 59.40
C PRO A 54 6.16 -0.47 59.23
N LEU A 55 6.75 -1.61 58.89
CA LEU A 55 6.16 -2.96 58.88
C LEU A 55 5.55 -3.36 60.23
N SER A 56 4.41 -4.07 60.17
CA SER A 56 3.99 -5.01 61.20
C SER A 56 3.90 -6.42 60.63
N SER A 57 4.45 -7.33 61.42
CA SER A 57 4.58 -8.76 61.23
C SER A 57 3.26 -9.49 61.51
N SER A 58 2.98 -10.55 60.75
CA SER A 58 2.40 -11.77 61.33
C SER A 58 2.63 -12.96 60.40
N SER A 59 3.37 -13.92 60.92
CA SER A 59 3.59 -15.25 60.39
C SER A 59 2.38 -16.14 60.64
N SER A 60 2.04 -16.99 59.68
CA SER A 60 1.58 -18.39 59.87
C SER A 60 1.27 -18.96 58.47
N SER A 61 2.15 -19.75 57.85
CA SER A 61 2.23 -21.22 57.96
C SER A 61 0.86 -21.90 58.02
N LEU A 62 0.49 -22.60 56.94
CA LEU A 62 -0.01 -23.99 56.92
C LEU A 62 -0.46 -24.36 55.49
N LEU A 63 0.31 -25.25 54.84
CA LEU A 63 -0.14 -26.19 53.79
C LEU A 63 -0.41 -27.55 54.48
N PRO A 64 -0.93 -28.58 53.79
CA PRO A 64 -2.18 -28.66 53.05
C PRO A 64 -3.00 -29.89 53.49
N SER A 65 -4.31 -29.93 53.25
CA SER A 65 -5.09 -31.18 53.40
C SER A 65 -5.73 -31.60 52.08
N HIS A 66 -5.20 -32.72 51.58
CA HIS A 66 -5.81 -33.79 50.81
C HIS A 66 -7.28 -33.64 50.43
N LEU A 67 -7.57 -33.58 49.13
CA LEU A 67 -8.68 -34.34 48.54
C LEU A 67 -8.25 -34.90 47.18
N SER A 68 -8.18 -36.23 47.18
CA SER A 68 -8.02 -37.14 46.05
C SER A 68 -9.25 -37.10 45.13
N ALA A 69 -9.03 -36.91 43.84
CA ALA A 69 -10.00 -37.26 42.80
C ALA A 69 -9.31 -38.15 41.77
N SER A 70 -9.88 -39.34 41.63
CA SER A 70 -9.33 -40.51 40.94
C SER A 70 -9.48 -40.40 39.42
N PHE A 71 -8.38 -40.65 38.71
CA PHE A 71 -8.37 -40.95 37.28
C PHE A 71 -8.74 -42.43 37.04
N PRO A 72 -9.60 -42.78 36.08
CA PRO A 72 -9.72 -44.15 35.63
C PRO A 72 -8.59 -44.50 34.64
N SER A 73 -7.92 -45.62 34.91
CA SER A 73 -6.90 -46.24 34.04
C SER A 73 -7.53 -46.88 32.80
N PRO A 74 -6.76 -47.03 31.69
CA PRO A 74 -7.25 -47.63 30.46
C PRO A 74 -7.13 -49.17 30.50
N SER A 75 -8.20 -49.87 30.11
CA SER A 75 -8.17 -51.32 29.89
C SER A 75 -7.64 -51.65 28.48
N ARG A 76 -6.64 -52.54 28.45
CA ARG A 76 -6.14 -53.28 27.27
C ARG A 76 -7.29 -54.00 26.55
N ILE A 77 -7.39 -53.82 25.23
CA ILE A 77 -7.91 -54.85 24.32
C ILE A 77 -6.92 -55.05 23.17
N ASN A 78 -6.78 -56.32 22.85
CA ASN A 78 -5.79 -56.98 22.03
C ASN A 78 -5.84 -56.58 20.54
N THR A 79 -4.67 -56.67 19.91
CA THR A 79 -4.37 -56.38 18.52
C THR A 79 -5.05 -57.37 17.55
N LYS A 80 -5.66 -56.83 16.49
CA LYS A 80 -5.70 -57.50 15.18
C LYS A 80 -5.37 -56.48 14.09
N VAL A 81 -4.32 -56.81 13.36
CA VAL A 81 -3.81 -56.12 12.18
C VAL A 81 -4.78 -56.35 11.03
N SER A 82 -5.22 -55.28 10.37
CA SER A 82 -5.74 -55.31 9.01
C SER A 82 -5.31 -54.04 8.25
N SER A 83 -4.97 -54.27 6.99
CA SER A 83 -4.17 -53.48 6.07
C SER A 83 -4.73 -52.11 5.67
N ALA A 84 -3.80 -51.24 5.28
CA ALA A 84 -4.03 -49.92 4.72
C ALA A 84 -4.81 -49.98 3.40
N SER A 85 -6.09 -49.62 3.43
CA SER A 85 -6.84 -49.02 2.32
C SER A 85 -8.28 -48.75 2.77
N ASP A 86 -8.53 -47.74 3.61
CA ASP A 86 -9.90 -47.22 3.90
C ASP A 86 -9.86 -45.90 4.71
N ARG A 87 -9.24 -44.85 4.14
CA ARG A 87 -9.25 -43.49 4.71
C ARG A 87 -9.62 -42.40 3.70
N ALA A 88 -10.47 -42.73 2.73
CA ALA A 88 -10.91 -41.79 1.70
C ALA A 88 -12.39 -41.95 1.33
N THR A 89 -13.32 -41.85 2.29
CA THR A 89 -14.77 -41.84 1.99
C THR A 89 -15.65 -41.13 3.05
N LEU A 90 -15.09 -40.19 3.83
CA LEU A 90 -15.84 -39.46 4.87
C LEU A 90 -15.77 -37.92 4.75
N VAL A 91 -15.78 -37.39 3.52
CA VAL A 91 -16.11 -35.97 3.25
C VAL A 91 -16.89 -35.86 1.93
N SER A 92 -18.13 -36.33 1.92
CA SER A 92 -19.11 -36.01 0.87
C SER A 92 -20.50 -36.38 1.35
N ARG A 93 -21.08 -35.53 2.20
CA ARG A 93 -22.52 -35.40 2.46
C ARG A 93 -22.69 -34.34 3.54
N HIS A 94 -22.75 -33.08 3.11
CA HIS A 94 -23.51 -32.00 3.74
C HIS A 94 -23.24 -30.68 3.00
N ILE A 95 -23.70 -30.59 1.75
CA ILE A 95 -23.96 -29.31 1.09
C ILE A 95 -25.16 -29.51 0.18
N SER A 96 -26.37 -29.33 0.73
CA SER A 96 -27.62 -29.12 -0.02
C SER A 96 -28.72 -28.73 0.97
N SER A 97 -28.84 -27.43 1.24
CA SER A 97 -30.08 -26.83 1.71
C SER A 97 -30.13 -25.39 1.20
N THR A 98 -30.74 -25.23 0.04
CA THR A 98 -31.10 -23.96 -0.57
C THR A 98 -32.29 -23.38 0.19
N SER A 99 -32.11 -22.23 0.84
CA SER A 99 -33.21 -21.37 1.30
C SER A 99 -33.25 -20.12 0.41
N THR A 100 -34.23 -20.08 -0.50
CA THR A 100 -34.51 -18.94 -1.38
C THR A 100 -35.28 -17.87 -0.60
N LEU A 101 -34.65 -16.72 -0.38
CA LEU A 101 -35.33 -15.47 -0.02
C LEU A 101 -35.48 -14.61 -1.29
N PRO A 102 -36.61 -13.90 -1.48
CA PRO A 102 -36.82 -13.08 -2.67
C PRO A 102 -35.98 -11.81 -2.58
N GLN A 103 -34.93 -11.70 -3.41
CA GLN A 103 -34.21 -10.44 -3.61
C GLN A 103 -34.98 -9.56 -4.59
N GLN A 104 -35.36 -8.36 -4.15
CA GLN A 104 -35.71 -7.26 -5.04
C GLN A 104 -34.45 -6.85 -5.83
N PRO A 105 -34.56 -6.50 -7.13
CA PRO A 105 -33.45 -5.97 -7.89
C PRO A 105 -33.18 -4.52 -7.43
N GLN A 106 -32.31 -4.36 -6.44
CA GLN A 106 -31.56 -3.11 -6.28
C GLN A 106 -30.57 -3.11 -7.44
N ASN A 107 -30.72 -2.15 -8.35
CA ASN A 107 -29.82 -1.94 -9.48
C ASN A 107 -28.47 -1.41 -8.96
N THR A 108 -27.70 -2.26 -8.27
CA THR A 108 -26.36 -1.93 -7.80
C THR A 108 -25.46 -1.90 -9.02
N MET A 109 -25.01 -0.70 -9.41
CA MET A 109 -24.04 -0.49 -10.50
C MET A 109 -22.82 -1.38 -10.24
N SER A 110 -22.75 -2.54 -10.90
CA SER A 110 -21.73 -3.54 -10.60
C SER A 110 -20.49 -3.26 -11.42
N TYR A 111 -19.40 -2.86 -10.76
CA TYR A 111 -18.09 -2.85 -11.39
C TYR A 111 -17.63 -4.27 -11.67
N THR A 112 -17.08 -4.50 -12.85
CA THR A 112 -16.50 -5.78 -13.28
C THR A 112 -15.09 -5.54 -13.82
N VAL A 113 -14.37 -6.61 -14.16
CA VAL A 113 -12.99 -6.53 -14.64
C VAL A 113 -12.85 -7.14 -16.02
N ARG A 114 -12.12 -6.47 -16.90
CA ARG A 114 -11.72 -6.97 -18.22
C ARG A 114 -10.22 -7.22 -18.22
N LYS A 115 -9.83 -8.49 -18.29
CA LYS A 115 -8.44 -8.94 -18.28
C LYS A 115 -7.92 -9.14 -19.70
N ILE A 116 -6.88 -8.41 -20.05
CA ILE A 116 -6.19 -8.50 -21.34
C ILE A 116 -4.81 -9.09 -21.10
N GLY A 117 -4.37 -10.01 -21.97
CA GLY A 117 -3.11 -10.69 -21.82
C GLY A 117 -3.09 -11.67 -20.65
N GLN A 118 -2.02 -12.45 -20.59
CA GLN A 118 -1.86 -13.49 -19.59
C GLN A 118 -1.37 -12.88 -18.26
N PRO A 119 -1.98 -13.17 -17.10
CA PRO A 119 -1.45 -12.69 -15.82
C PRO A 119 0.02 -13.10 -15.62
N ASN A 120 0.80 -12.29 -14.91
CA ASN A 120 2.26 -12.44 -14.72
C ASN A 120 3.08 -12.30 -16.02
N THR A 121 2.60 -11.53 -17.00
CA THR A 121 3.36 -11.12 -18.20
C THR A 121 3.36 -9.60 -18.38
N LEU A 122 4.23 -9.09 -19.26
CA LEU A 122 4.37 -7.64 -19.51
C LEU A 122 3.14 -7.03 -20.19
N GLU A 123 2.39 -7.85 -20.92
CA GLU A 123 1.20 -7.46 -21.69
C GLU A 123 -0.07 -7.42 -20.82
N HIS A 124 -0.01 -7.98 -19.61
CA HIS A 124 -1.21 -8.12 -18.78
C HIS A 124 -1.76 -6.76 -18.36
N ARG A 125 -3.05 -6.54 -18.59
CA ARG A 125 -3.80 -5.37 -18.13
C ARG A 125 -5.11 -5.80 -17.52
N VAL A 126 -5.51 -5.14 -16.43
CA VAL A 126 -6.83 -5.27 -15.82
C VAL A 126 -7.54 -3.92 -15.93
N TYR A 127 -8.50 -3.83 -16.85
CA TYR A 127 -9.42 -2.70 -16.93
C TYR A 127 -10.59 -2.92 -15.98
N ILE A 128 -11.10 -1.84 -15.40
CA ILE A 128 -12.36 -1.86 -14.67
C ILE A 128 -13.47 -1.45 -15.63
N GLU A 129 -14.60 -2.14 -15.56
CA GLU A 129 -15.77 -1.86 -16.37
C GLU A 129 -16.94 -1.44 -15.48
N LYS A 130 -17.68 -0.44 -15.95
CA LYS A 130 -19.00 -0.07 -15.43
C LYS A 130 -20.02 -0.42 -16.51
N ASP A 131 -20.95 -1.31 -16.19
CA ASP A 131 -21.96 -1.79 -17.14
C ASP A 131 -21.36 -2.35 -18.45
N GLY A 132 -20.20 -3.01 -18.36
CA GLY A 132 -19.48 -3.60 -19.49
C GLY A 132 -18.64 -2.61 -20.33
N VAL A 133 -18.59 -1.33 -19.92
CA VAL A 133 -17.78 -0.30 -20.58
C VAL A 133 -16.55 0.01 -19.73
N PRO A 134 -15.33 -0.05 -20.30
CA PRO A 134 -14.11 0.32 -19.58
C PRO A 134 -14.15 1.77 -19.07
N VAL A 135 -13.73 1.96 -17.82
CA VAL A 135 -13.63 3.25 -17.14
C VAL A 135 -12.25 3.40 -16.52
N SER A 136 -11.78 4.63 -16.37
CA SER A 136 -10.51 4.90 -15.68
C SER A 136 -10.65 4.60 -14.18
N PRO A 137 -9.83 3.70 -13.60
CA PRO A 137 -9.82 3.49 -12.15
C PRO A 137 -9.20 4.65 -11.40
N PHE A 138 -8.47 5.55 -12.07
CA PHE A 138 -7.93 6.75 -11.45
C PHE A 138 -8.99 7.88 -11.43
N HIS A 139 -9.75 8.05 -12.51
CA HIS A 139 -10.57 9.26 -12.70
C HIS A 139 -12.08 9.02 -12.65
N ASP A 140 -12.58 7.89 -13.16
CA ASP A 140 -14.01 7.69 -13.42
C ASP A 140 -14.79 7.04 -12.27
N ILE A 141 -14.10 6.39 -11.34
CA ILE A 141 -14.74 5.76 -10.19
C ILE A 141 -14.88 6.81 -9.08
N PRO A 142 -16.09 7.11 -8.60
CA PRO A 142 -16.26 8.11 -7.56
C PRO A 142 -15.50 7.75 -6.28
N LEU A 143 -14.79 8.70 -5.68
CA LEU A 143 -14.14 8.50 -4.38
C LEU A 143 -15.14 8.03 -3.32
N TYR A 144 -16.30 8.67 -3.24
CA TYR A 144 -17.35 8.34 -2.28
C TYR A 144 -18.40 7.43 -2.90
N ALA A 145 -18.61 6.26 -2.29
CA ALA A 145 -19.78 5.41 -2.55
C ALA A 145 -21.02 5.93 -1.82
N ASN A 146 -20.82 6.49 -0.62
CA ASN A 146 -21.82 7.22 0.15
C ASN A 146 -21.12 8.31 0.97
N GLU A 147 -21.21 9.55 0.52
CA GLU A 147 -20.55 10.69 1.14
C GLU A 147 -21.10 10.99 2.54
N GLN A 148 -22.43 10.88 2.74
CA GLN A 148 -23.07 11.17 4.02
C GLN A 148 -22.60 10.22 5.14
N GLN A 149 -22.20 9.00 4.78
CA GLN A 149 -21.70 8.00 5.70
C GLN A 149 -20.16 7.86 5.70
N ASN A 150 -19.45 8.66 4.89
CA ASN A 150 -18.01 8.51 4.63
C ASN A 150 -17.63 7.08 4.23
N ILE A 151 -18.42 6.48 3.34
CA ILE A 151 -18.08 5.20 2.69
C ILE A 151 -17.44 5.50 1.35
N LEU A 152 -16.23 5.00 1.16
CA LEU A 152 -15.41 5.27 -0.01
C LEU A 152 -15.33 4.04 -0.92
N ASN A 153 -15.11 4.24 -2.21
CA ASN A 153 -14.71 3.17 -3.11
C ASN A 153 -13.20 3.02 -3.07
N MET A 154 -12.73 1.81 -2.80
CA MET A 154 -11.31 1.42 -2.93
C MET A 154 -11.15 0.60 -4.21
N ILE A 155 -10.08 0.86 -4.95
CA ILE A 155 -9.63 -0.01 -6.04
C ILE A 155 -8.57 -0.96 -5.50
N VAL A 156 -8.84 -2.26 -5.51
CA VAL A 156 -7.84 -3.27 -5.12
C VAL A 156 -6.87 -3.49 -6.28
N GLU A 157 -5.57 -3.36 -6.01
CA GLU A 157 -4.51 -3.62 -6.98
C GLU A 157 -3.81 -4.95 -6.67
N ILE A 158 -3.46 -5.18 -5.41
CA ILE A 158 -2.66 -6.32 -4.97
C ILE A 158 -3.41 -7.09 -3.89
N PRO A 159 -3.85 -8.34 -4.18
CA PRO A 159 -4.46 -9.20 -3.18
C PRO A 159 -3.49 -9.53 -2.04
N ARG A 160 -4.03 -9.65 -0.82
CA ARG A 160 -3.26 -10.08 0.35
C ARG A 160 -2.49 -11.39 0.08
N TRP A 161 -1.26 -11.45 0.57
CA TRP A 161 -0.31 -12.57 0.45
C TRP A 161 0.19 -12.87 -0.97
N THR A 162 0.03 -11.93 -1.90
CA THR A 162 0.64 -11.98 -3.23
C THR A 162 1.83 -11.03 -3.33
N ASN A 163 2.66 -11.20 -4.36
CA ASN A 163 3.95 -10.51 -4.50
C ASN A 163 4.04 -9.59 -5.71
N ALA A 164 3.19 -9.80 -6.73
CA ALA A 164 3.22 -9.00 -7.95
C ALA A 164 2.88 -7.55 -7.62
N LYS A 165 3.80 -6.62 -7.91
CA LYS A 165 3.57 -5.18 -7.65
C LYS A 165 2.69 -4.62 -8.76
N GLN A 166 1.39 -4.82 -8.63
CA GLN A 166 0.38 -4.29 -9.53
C GLN A 166 -0.02 -2.88 -9.10
N GLU A 167 -0.29 -2.01 -10.06
CA GLU A 167 -0.61 -0.60 -9.85
C GLU A 167 -1.50 -0.07 -10.97
N ILE A 168 -2.34 0.91 -10.65
CA ILE A 168 -3.02 1.77 -11.63
C ILE A 168 -1.95 2.46 -12.48
N SER A 169 -1.96 2.19 -13.78
CA SER A 169 -0.97 2.75 -14.70
C SER A 169 -1.28 4.21 -15.03
N LYS A 170 -0.64 5.16 -14.35
CA LYS A 170 -0.83 6.61 -14.58
C LYS A 170 -0.71 7.05 -16.04
N GLU A 171 0.19 6.44 -16.80
CA GLU A 171 0.55 6.86 -18.17
C GLU A 171 -0.30 6.22 -19.28
N GLU A 172 -1.03 5.13 -18.98
CA GLU A 172 -1.75 4.38 -20.01
C GLU A 172 -3.18 4.90 -20.19
N PHE A 173 -3.72 4.72 -21.40
CA PHE A 173 -5.08 5.12 -21.73
C PHE A 173 -6.10 4.41 -20.81
N LEU A 174 -6.92 5.20 -20.11
CA LEU A 174 -7.83 4.78 -19.03
C LEU A 174 -7.17 4.06 -17.84
N ASN A 175 -5.88 4.26 -17.62
CA ASN A 175 -5.16 3.85 -16.42
C ASN A 175 -5.41 2.40 -15.96
N PRO A 176 -5.36 1.37 -16.85
CA PRO A 176 -5.55 -0.01 -16.41
C PRO A 176 -4.54 -0.40 -15.34
N ILE A 177 -4.90 -1.36 -14.50
CA ILE A 177 -3.96 -1.94 -13.56
C ILE A 177 -2.97 -2.82 -14.34
N LYS A 178 -1.68 -2.63 -14.09
CA LYS A 178 -0.60 -3.43 -14.67
C LYS A 178 0.45 -3.75 -13.62
N GLN A 179 1.30 -4.72 -13.91
CA GLN A 179 2.44 -4.98 -13.04
C GLN A 179 3.61 -4.04 -13.37
N ASP A 180 4.20 -3.44 -12.34
CA ASP A 180 5.39 -2.60 -12.44
C ASP A 180 6.56 -3.38 -13.04
N VAL A 181 7.41 -2.68 -13.80
CA VAL A 181 8.55 -3.24 -14.53
C VAL A 181 9.82 -2.55 -14.08
N LYS A 182 10.73 -3.32 -13.47
CA LYS A 182 12.05 -2.85 -13.03
C LYS A 182 13.13 -3.50 -13.87
N LYS A 183 13.92 -2.69 -14.58
CA LYS A 183 15.01 -3.14 -15.48
C LYS A 183 14.53 -4.17 -16.53
N GLY A 184 13.36 -3.90 -17.12
CA GLY A 184 12.75 -4.76 -18.16
C GLY A 184 12.16 -6.07 -17.66
N LYS A 185 12.05 -6.27 -16.33
CA LYS A 185 11.44 -7.46 -15.73
C LYS A 185 10.28 -7.07 -14.81
N LEU A 186 9.27 -7.93 -14.76
CA LEU A 186 8.16 -7.79 -13.82
C LEU A 186 8.66 -7.72 -12.38
N ARG A 187 8.16 -6.73 -11.64
CA ARG A 187 8.55 -6.49 -10.24
C ARG A 187 7.70 -7.34 -9.31
N TYR A 188 8.37 -8.03 -8.40
CA TYR A 188 7.74 -8.75 -7.30
C TYR A 188 8.33 -8.27 -5.98
N VAL A 189 7.48 -7.84 -5.06
CA VAL A 189 7.89 -7.56 -3.68
C VAL A 189 8.29 -8.86 -3.01
N ARG A 190 9.38 -8.86 -2.25
CA ARG A 190 9.97 -10.07 -1.66
C ARG A 190 9.33 -10.40 -0.32
N ASN A 191 9.27 -11.68 0.02
CA ASN A 191 8.82 -12.12 1.34
C ASN A 191 9.87 -11.73 2.39
N CYS A 192 9.50 -10.86 3.31
CA CYS A 192 10.36 -10.41 4.41
C CYS A 192 9.83 -11.04 5.69
N PHE A 193 10.56 -12.00 6.27
CA PHE A 193 10.12 -12.75 7.43
C PHE A 193 9.68 -11.82 8.57
N PRO A 194 8.49 -12.04 9.18
CA PRO A 194 7.57 -13.17 9.02
C PRO A 194 6.46 -12.99 7.94
N HIS A 195 6.54 -11.96 7.12
CA HIS A 195 5.49 -11.52 6.18
C HIS A 195 5.59 -12.18 4.81
N LYS A 196 4.48 -12.78 4.36
CA LYS A 196 4.33 -13.29 2.98
C LYS A 196 3.67 -12.22 2.11
N GLY A 197 4.37 -11.76 1.07
CA GLY A 197 3.85 -10.77 0.14
C GLY A 197 3.33 -9.52 0.84
N TYR A 198 2.24 -8.95 0.31
CA TYR A 198 1.50 -7.87 0.95
C TYR A 198 0.64 -8.38 2.12
N LEU A 199 0.61 -7.65 3.23
CA LEU A 199 -0.13 -8.03 4.45
C LEU A 199 -1.63 -7.70 4.39
N TRP A 200 -2.06 -6.90 3.42
CA TRP A 200 -3.42 -6.40 3.25
C TRP A 200 -3.89 -6.66 1.82
N ASN A 201 -5.18 -6.49 1.57
CA ASN A 201 -5.57 -6.12 0.22
C ASN A 201 -5.08 -4.68 0.03
N TYR A 202 -4.17 -4.50 -0.92
CA TYR A 202 -3.53 -3.21 -1.17
C TYR A 202 -4.10 -2.61 -2.45
N GLY A 203 -4.21 -1.30 -2.48
CA GLY A 203 -4.61 -0.57 -3.66
C GLY A 203 -4.72 0.91 -3.36
N ALA A 204 -5.64 1.61 -4.03
CA ALA A 204 -5.72 3.05 -3.92
C ALA A 204 -7.16 3.58 -3.88
N PHE A 205 -7.31 4.82 -3.43
CA PHE A 205 -8.54 5.57 -3.61
C PHE A 205 -8.56 6.25 -4.99
N PRO A 206 -9.62 6.06 -5.78
CA PRO A 206 -9.78 6.79 -7.03
C PRO A 206 -10.02 8.27 -6.71
N GLN A 207 -9.77 9.15 -7.69
CA GLN A 207 -10.01 10.59 -7.53
C GLN A 207 -9.25 11.25 -6.37
N THR A 208 -8.05 10.75 -6.07
CA THR A 208 -7.11 11.33 -5.12
C THR A 208 -5.73 11.39 -5.76
N TRP A 209 -4.89 12.35 -5.37
CA TRP A 209 -3.53 12.46 -5.90
C TRP A 209 -2.59 13.10 -4.87
N GLU A 210 -1.47 12.43 -4.61
CA GLU A 210 -0.37 12.92 -3.79
C GLU A 210 0.48 13.89 -4.64
N ASP A 211 0.14 15.18 -4.61
CA ASP A 211 0.72 16.20 -5.51
C ASP A 211 2.25 16.33 -5.32
N PRO A 212 3.08 15.99 -6.33
CA PRO A 212 4.54 16.07 -6.24
C PRO A 212 5.08 17.51 -6.26
N HIS A 213 4.21 18.51 -6.45
CA HIS A 213 4.57 19.92 -6.38
C HIS A 213 4.34 20.51 -4.99
N ASN A 214 3.54 19.86 -4.14
CA ASN A 214 3.28 20.28 -2.77
C ASN A 214 4.29 19.63 -1.82
N VAL A 215 4.73 20.34 -0.78
CA VAL A 215 5.55 19.77 0.29
C VAL A 215 4.68 19.64 1.52
N HIS A 216 4.43 18.40 1.96
CA HIS A 216 3.56 18.15 3.09
C HIS A 216 4.24 18.61 4.40
N PRO A 217 3.55 19.40 5.23
CA PRO A 217 4.15 19.96 6.44
C PRO A 217 4.52 18.90 7.48
N GLU A 218 3.90 17.72 7.45
CA GLU A 218 4.14 16.62 8.37
C GLU A 218 5.43 15.87 8.08
N THR A 219 5.64 15.51 6.81
CA THR A 219 6.75 14.68 6.34
C THR A 219 7.93 15.52 5.85
N LYS A 220 7.69 16.81 5.53
CA LYS A 220 8.66 17.72 4.88
C LYS A 220 9.14 17.20 3.51
N ALA A 221 8.35 16.35 2.88
CA ALA A 221 8.60 15.74 1.59
C ALA A 221 7.49 16.11 0.59
N LYS A 222 7.77 15.89 -0.70
CA LYS A 222 6.76 16.04 -1.76
C LYS A 222 5.85 14.82 -1.84
N GLY A 223 4.66 14.93 -2.42
CA GLY A 223 3.85 13.74 -2.75
C GLY A 223 4.57 12.83 -3.74
N ASP A 224 4.27 11.53 -3.72
CA ASP A 224 4.85 10.49 -4.59
C ASP A 224 4.25 10.45 -6.00
N ASN A 225 3.37 11.39 -6.33
CA ASN A 225 2.70 11.54 -7.62
C ASN A 225 1.69 10.43 -7.93
N ASP A 226 1.25 9.61 -6.97
CA ASP A 226 0.29 8.53 -7.17
C ASP A 226 -1.09 8.82 -6.55
N PRO A 227 -2.13 8.04 -6.87
CA PRO A 227 -3.37 8.04 -6.10
C PRO A 227 -3.10 7.57 -4.67
N LEU A 228 -3.87 8.08 -3.72
CA LEU A 228 -3.67 7.83 -2.29
C LEU A 228 -3.81 6.35 -1.94
N ASP A 229 -2.78 5.79 -1.30
CA ASP A 229 -2.65 4.37 -1.02
C ASP A 229 -3.52 3.88 0.14
N VAL A 230 -4.01 2.63 0.01
CA VAL A 230 -5.00 2.03 0.91
C VAL A 230 -4.60 0.60 1.28
N CYS A 231 -4.60 0.33 2.59
CA CYS A 231 -4.45 -1.00 3.18
C CYS A 231 -5.80 -1.45 3.76
N GLU A 232 -6.47 -2.40 3.11
CA GLU A 232 -7.74 -2.96 3.54
C GLU A 232 -7.54 -4.26 4.35
N ILE A 233 -8.04 -4.23 5.59
CA ILE A 233 -7.65 -5.18 6.65
C ILE A 233 -8.67 -6.31 6.91
N GLY A 234 -9.76 -6.38 6.14
CA GLY A 234 -10.82 -7.38 6.31
C GLY A 234 -10.37 -8.80 5.98
N GLU A 235 -11.16 -9.79 6.38
CA GLU A 235 -10.78 -11.21 6.33
C GLU A 235 -10.76 -11.78 4.90
N VAL A 236 -11.54 -11.24 3.97
CA VAL A 236 -11.65 -11.76 2.59
C VAL A 236 -10.52 -11.22 1.72
N VAL A 237 -9.78 -12.13 1.05
CA VAL A 237 -8.77 -11.75 0.06
C VAL A 237 -9.46 -11.23 -1.21
N GLY A 238 -9.09 -10.02 -1.63
CA GLY A 238 -9.65 -9.37 -2.82
C GLY A 238 -9.01 -9.85 -4.13
N TYR A 239 -9.33 -9.18 -5.23
CA TYR A 239 -8.75 -9.43 -6.55
C TYR A 239 -8.39 -8.12 -7.27
N PRO A 240 -7.40 -8.12 -8.19
CA PRO A 240 -7.03 -6.90 -8.92
C PRO A 240 -8.21 -6.34 -9.72
N GLY A 241 -8.43 -5.04 -9.60
CA GLY A 241 -9.55 -4.31 -10.21
C GLY A 241 -10.87 -4.42 -9.44
N GLN A 242 -10.90 -5.07 -8.27
CA GLN A 242 -12.09 -5.07 -7.43
C GLN A 242 -12.37 -3.66 -6.90
N VAL A 243 -13.61 -3.20 -7.05
CA VAL A 243 -14.10 -1.98 -6.40
C VAL A 243 -14.82 -2.36 -5.11
N LYS A 244 -14.23 -2.06 -3.96
CA LYS A 244 -14.79 -2.36 -2.63
C LYS A 244 -15.35 -1.10 -1.98
N GLN A 245 -16.45 -1.21 -1.26
CA GLN A 245 -16.91 -0.13 -0.38
C GLN A 245 -16.25 -0.29 0.99
N VAL A 246 -15.54 0.73 1.44
CA VAL A 246 -14.73 0.66 2.66
C VAL A 246 -15.03 1.82 3.60
N LYS A 247 -14.78 1.60 4.89
CA LYS A 247 -14.76 2.65 5.92
C LYS A 247 -13.32 2.95 6.34
N VAL A 248 -13.03 4.24 6.50
CA VAL A 248 -11.72 4.73 6.95
C VAL A 248 -11.57 4.56 8.46
N LEU A 249 -10.41 4.07 8.90
CA LEU A 249 -10.07 3.84 10.29
C LEU A 249 -8.90 4.70 10.76
N GLY A 250 -7.92 4.95 9.90
CA GLY A 250 -6.72 5.72 10.25
C GLY A 250 -5.77 5.90 9.07
N VAL A 251 -4.60 6.47 9.33
CA VAL A 251 -3.57 6.73 8.31
C VAL A 251 -2.15 6.67 8.90
N MET A 252 -1.18 6.18 8.14
CA MET A 252 0.24 6.20 8.51
C MET A 252 1.05 7.06 7.53
N ALA A 253 2.00 7.84 8.03
CA ALA A 253 2.81 8.79 7.26
C ALA A 253 4.15 8.17 6.83
N LEU A 254 4.17 7.36 5.77
CA LEU A 254 5.42 6.79 5.26
C LEU A 254 6.22 7.87 4.52
N LEU A 255 7.54 7.82 4.72
CA LEU A 255 8.52 8.45 3.85
C LEU A 255 9.16 7.35 3.00
N ASP A 256 8.68 7.20 1.77
CA ASP A 256 9.17 6.20 0.83
C ASP A 256 10.17 6.85 -0.12
N GLU A 257 11.45 6.52 0.00
CA GLU A 257 12.52 7.11 -0.83
C GLU A 257 12.53 8.66 -0.86
N GLU A 258 12.25 9.29 0.29
CA GLU A 258 12.15 10.77 0.48
C GLU A 258 10.88 11.43 -0.06
N GLU A 259 9.88 10.64 -0.47
CA GLU A 259 8.56 11.11 -0.88
C GLU A 259 7.52 10.83 0.23
N THR A 260 6.50 11.69 0.31
CA THR A 260 5.32 11.52 1.16
C THR A 260 4.44 10.47 0.53
N ASP A 261 4.16 9.43 1.30
CA ASP A 261 3.43 8.28 0.82
C ASP A 261 2.43 7.84 1.91
N TRP A 262 1.26 8.48 1.96
CA TRP A 262 0.28 8.21 3.01
C TRP A 262 -0.39 6.83 2.82
N LYS A 263 -0.41 6.02 3.88
CA LYS A 263 -1.07 4.71 3.88
C LYS A 263 -2.37 4.75 4.69
N ILE A 264 -3.51 4.81 4.02
CA ILE A 264 -4.83 4.79 4.68
C ILE A 264 -5.15 3.37 5.14
N ILE A 265 -5.58 3.23 6.40
CA ILE A 265 -6.08 1.97 6.96
C ILE A 265 -7.60 1.97 6.87
N VAL A 266 -8.15 0.94 6.22
CA VAL A 266 -9.59 0.80 5.98
C VAL A 266 -10.05 -0.63 6.23
N VAL A 267 -11.38 -0.81 6.33
CA VAL A 267 -12.01 -2.13 6.31
C VAL A 267 -13.22 -2.13 5.38
N ASP A 268 -13.43 -3.23 4.65
CA ASP A 268 -14.66 -3.46 3.87
C ASP A 268 -15.89 -3.33 4.76
N ILE A 269 -16.92 -2.62 4.30
CA ILE A 269 -18.18 -2.46 5.06
C ILE A 269 -18.93 -3.79 5.26
N ASN A 270 -18.64 -4.79 4.42
CA ASN A 270 -19.24 -6.12 4.48
C ASN A 270 -18.43 -7.10 5.35
N ASP A 271 -17.28 -6.67 5.88
CA ASP A 271 -16.47 -7.50 6.77
C ASP A 271 -17.23 -7.77 8.09
N PRO A 272 -17.18 -9.00 8.65
CA PRO A 272 -17.83 -9.31 9.92
C PRO A 272 -17.41 -8.41 11.10
N LEU A 273 -16.19 -7.85 11.07
CA LEU A 273 -15.67 -6.93 12.09
C LEU A 273 -15.95 -5.46 11.78
N ALA A 274 -16.49 -5.11 10.60
CA ALA A 274 -16.69 -3.72 10.18
C ALA A 274 -17.51 -2.90 11.19
N ALA A 275 -18.52 -3.51 11.84
CA ALA A 275 -19.33 -2.85 12.86
C ALA A 275 -18.54 -2.50 14.14
N LYS A 276 -17.47 -3.25 14.43
CA LYS A 276 -16.61 -3.09 15.61
C LYS A 276 -15.37 -2.21 15.36
N LEU A 277 -15.09 -1.89 14.10
CA LEU A 277 -13.96 -1.08 13.65
C LEU A 277 -14.47 0.27 13.18
N ASN A 278 -14.35 1.31 14.01
CA ASN A 278 -14.84 2.66 13.73
C ASN A 278 -13.76 3.74 13.78
N ASP A 279 -12.66 3.48 14.49
CA ASP A 279 -11.46 4.33 14.55
C ASP A 279 -10.20 3.46 14.75
N VAL A 280 -9.02 4.07 14.73
CA VAL A 280 -7.72 3.38 14.75
C VAL A 280 -7.50 2.53 16.01
N GLU A 281 -8.01 2.96 17.16
CA GLU A 281 -7.87 2.22 18.43
C GLU A 281 -8.61 0.88 18.40
N ASP A 282 -9.66 0.79 17.58
CA ASP A 282 -10.42 -0.45 17.41
C ASP A 282 -9.60 -1.49 16.64
N VAL A 283 -8.70 -1.05 15.75
CA VAL A 283 -7.79 -1.93 15.00
C VAL A 283 -6.89 -2.68 15.98
N GLU A 284 -6.22 -1.99 16.89
CA GLU A 284 -5.34 -2.66 17.86
C GLU A 284 -6.13 -3.54 18.84
N ARG A 285 -7.39 -3.19 19.14
CA ARG A 285 -8.25 -3.98 20.02
C ARG A 285 -8.77 -5.27 19.37
N GLN A 286 -9.14 -5.22 18.08
CA GLN A 286 -9.68 -6.38 17.36
C GLN A 286 -8.60 -7.21 16.65
N LEU A 287 -7.52 -6.56 16.22
CA LEU A 287 -6.43 -7.11 15.40
C LEU A 287 -5.07 -6.74 16.01
N PRO A 288 -4.77 -7.20 17.24
CA PRO A 288 -3.60 -6.76 18.00
C PRO A 288 -2.29 -7.06 17.25
N GLY A 289 -1.42 -6.06 17.17
CA GLY A 289 -0.14 -6.14 16.49
C GLY A 289 -0.17 -5.90 14.98
N LEU A 290 -1.35 -5.76 14.34
CA LEU A 290 -1.44 -5.52 12.90
C LEU A 290 -0.76 -4.19 12.52
N LEU A 291 -1.03 -3.09 13.23
CA LEU A 291 -0.44 -1.78 12.92
C LEU A 291 1.08 -1.77 13.11
N ARG A 292 1.58 -2.52 14.11
CA ARG A 292 3.03 -2.72 14.30
C ARG A 292 3.64 -3.50 13.14
N ALA A 293 2.96 -4.55 12.66
CA ALA A 293 3.40 -5.29 11.48
C ALA A 293 3.33 -4.42 10.21
N THR A 294 2.33 -3.53 10.09
CA THR A 294 2.24 -2.54 9.01
C THR A 294 3.44 -1.62 8.99
N ASN A 295 3.79 -1.04 10.14
CA ASN A 295 4.97 -0.19 10.28
C ASN A 295 6.25 -0.94 9.84
N GLU A 296 6.46 -2.14 10.38
CA GLU A 296 7.63 -2.96 10.07
C GLU A 296 7.71 -3.30 8.58
N TRP A 297 6.60 -3.74 7.97
CA TRP A 297 6.56 -4.15 6.57
C TRP A 297 6.99 -3.02 5.64
N PHE A 298 6.40 -1.83 5.76
CA PHE A 298 6.73 -0.69 4.91
C PHE A 298 8.14 -0.15 5.13
N ARG A 299 8.72 -0.33 6.33
CA ARG A 299 10.13 -0.02 6.58
C ARG A 299 11.07 -0.94 5.80
N ILE A 300 10.79 -2.24 5.78
CA ILE A 300 11.76 -3.24 5.33
C ILE A 300 11.55 -3.79 3.91
N TYR A 301 10.37 -3.64 3.30
CA TYR A 301 10.01 -4.39 2.09
C TYR A 301 10.92 -4.16 0.87
N LYS A 302 11.60 -2.99 0.80
CA LYS A 302 12.55 -2.67 -0.27
C LYS A 302 14.01 -3.02 0.06
N ILE A 303 14.33 -3.42 1.30
CA ILE A 303 15.71 -3.80 1.67
C ILE A 303 16.23 -4.98 0.83
N PRO A 304 15.45 -6.04 0.53
CA PRO A 304 15.88 -7.10 -0.39
C PRO A 304 16.22 -6.62 -1.80
N ASP A 305 15.71 -5.47 -2.20
CA ASP A 305 15.96 -4.81 -3.48
C ASP A 305 17.21 -3.90 -3.45
N GLY A 306 17.93 -3.87 -2.32
CA GLY A 306 19.12 -3.06 -2.10
C GLY A 306 18.81 -1.58 -1.79
N LYS A 307 17.58 -1.25 -1.40
CA LYS A 307 17.19 0.08 -0.95
C LYS A 307 17.40 0.23 0.57
N PRO A 308 17.58 1.45 1.08
CA PRO A 308 17.58 1.69 2.51
C PRO A 308 16.22 1.36 3.14
N GLU A 309 16.22 1.27 4.47
CA GLU A 309 14.98 1.18 5.24
C GLU A 309 14.19 2.50 5.13
N ASN A 310 12.89 2.40 4.88
CA ASN A 310 12.01 3.56 4.86
C ASN A 310 11.77 4.11 6.27
N GLN A 311 11.28 5.34 6.35
CA GLN A 311 11.00 6.01 7.62
C GLN A 311 9.52 6.37 7.72
N PHE A 312 9.06 6.68 8.92
CA PHE A 312 7.73 7.23 9.13
C PHE A 312 7.83 8.57 9.85
N ALA A 313 7.00 9.54 9.47
CA ALA A 313 6.73 10.66 10.35
C ALA A 313 5.97 10.19 11.61
N PHE A 314 5.85 11.06 12.61
CA PHE A 314 5.18 10.75 13.88
C PHE A 314 5.69 9.48 14.59
N SER A 315 6.96 9.11 14.38
CA SER A 315 7.54 7.87 14.92
C SER A 315 6.76 6.60 14.53
N GLY A 316 6.06 6.61 13.38
CA GLY A 316 5.28 5.45 12.93
C GLY A 316 3.88 5.33 13.52
N GLU A 317 3.39 6.33 14.25
CA GLU A 317 2.03 6.36 14.78
C GLU A 317 1.00 6.32 13.64
N CYS A 318 0.00 5.44 13.76
CA CYS A 318 -1.18 5.49 12.91
C CYS A 318 -2.16 6.54 13.47
N LYS A 319 -2.35 7.63 12.74
CA LYS A 319 -3.29 8.69 13.10
C LYS A 319 -4.72 8.21 12.92
N ASN A 320 -5.62 8.77 13.72
CA ASN A 320 -7.02 8.40 13.77
C ASN A 320 -7.79 8.71 12.47
N LYS A 321 -9.02 8.22 12.42
CA LYS A 321 -9.94 8.39 11.29
C LYS A 321 -10.13 9.84 10.89
N LYS A 322 -10.27 10.75 11.86
CA LYS A 322 -10.46 12.17 11.55
C LYS A 322 -9.28 12.72 10.74
N TYR A 323 -8.06 12.42 11.18
CA TYR A 323 -6.85 12.85 10.49
C TYR A 323 -6.76 12.23 9.08
N ALA A 324 -7.09 10.94 8.96
CA ALA A 324 -7.12 10.25 7.67
C ALA A 324 -8.11 10.89 6.68
N LEU A 325 -9.30 11.29 7.14
CA LEU A 325 -10.28 12.00 6.31
C LEU A 325 -9.80 13.38 5.87
N ASP A 326 -8.99 14.06 6.67
CA ASP A 326 -8.40 15.34 6.29
C ASP A 326 -7.33 15.15 5.20
N VAL A 327 -6.48 14.12 5.30
CA VAL A 327 -5.51 13.73 4.24
C VAL A 327 -6.23 13.35 2.95
N ILE A 328 -7.25 12.50 3.03
CA ILE A 328 -8.04 12.09 1.86
C ILE A 328 -8.65 13.30 1.14
N ARG A 329 -9.17 14.28 1.90
CA ARG A 329 -9.73 15.51 1.33
C ARG A 329 -8.65 16.33 0.61
N GLU A 330 -7.47 16.47 1.21
CA GLU A 330 -6.34 17.17 0.57
C GLU A 330 -5.96 16.53 -0.77
N CYS A 331 -5.80 15.21 -0.81
CA CYS A 331 -5.46 14.49 -2.04
C CYS A 331 -6.60 14.53 -3.06
N ALA A 332 -7.87 14.55 -2.63
CA ALA A 332 -9.03 14.71 -3.52
C ALA A 332 -9.07 16.12 -4.15
N ASP A 333 -8.82 17.17 -3.37
CA ASP A 333 -8.72 18.54 -3.86
C ASP A 333 -7.55 18.71 -4.86
N ALA A 334 -6.43 18.01 -4.61
CA ALA A 334 -5.29 17.97 -5.52
C ALA A 334 -5.64 17.27 -6.85
N TRP A 335 -6.33 16.12 -6.80
CA TRP A 335 -6.84 15.45 -7.99
C TRP A 335 -7.83 16.33 -8.77
N GLU A 336 -8.72 17.06 -8.10
CA GLU A 336 -9.67 17.94 -8.80
C GLU A 336 -8.93 19.03 -9.60
N LYS A 337 -7.87 19.61 -9.02
CA LYS A 337 -7.00 20.58 -9.72
C LYS A 337 -6.26 19.92 -10.88
N LEU A 338 -5.75 18.70 -10.71
CA LEU A 338 -5.12 17.92 -11.77
C LEU A 338 -6.08 17.68 -12.94
N VAL A 339 -7.24 17.09 -12.68
CA VAL A 339 -8.18 16.65 -13.72
C VAL A 339 -8.86 17.81 -14.46
N SER A 340 -9.00 18.97 -13.79
CA SER A 340 -9.48 20.21 -14.39
C SER A 340 -8.39 21.04 -15.10
N GLY A 341 -7.14 20.55 -15.11
CA GLY A 341 -6.02 21.21 -15.79
C GLY A 341 -5.46 22.44 -15.07
N LYS A 342 -5.82 22.67 -13.81
CA LYS A 342 -5.28 23.74 -12.96
C LYS A 342 -3.87 23.44 -12.46
N THR A 343 -3.51 22.16 -12.38
CA THR A 343 -2.14 21.68 -12.08
C THR A 343 -1.58 20.94 -13.29
N PRO A 344 -0.30 21.11 -13.64
CA PRO A 344 0.32 20.36 -14.74
C PRO A 344 0.25 18.85 -14.51
N LYS A 345 -0.19 18.10 -15.54
CA LYS A 345 -0.37 16.64 -15.45
C LYS A 345 0.91 15.82 -15.63
N GLY A 346 1.98 16.42 -16.13
CA GLY A 346 3.19 15.67 -16.51
C GLY A 346 2.85 14.56 -17.51
N ASP A 347 3.28 13.33 -17.19
CA ASP A 347 3.06 12.14 -18.01
C ASP A 347 1.74 11.40 -17.68
N ILE A 348 0.94 11.92 -16.74
CA ILE A 348 -0.33 11.30 -16.36
C ILE A 348 -1.34 11.40 -17.52
N SER A 349 -1.85 10.26 -17.94
CA SER A 349 -3.00 10.14 -18.84
C SER A 349 -4.27 10.47 -18.06
N LEU A 350 -4.86 11.64 -18.35
CA LEU A 350 -6.15 12.08 -17.78
C LEU A 350 -7.36 11.58 -18.57
N ALA A 351 -7.17 10.61 -19.47
CA ALA A 351 -8.25 10.04 -20.26
C ALA A 351 -9.35 9.47 -19.35
N ASN A 352 -10.57 9.97 -19.49
CA ASN A 352 -11.71 9.61 -18.65
C ASN A 352 -13.02 9.69 -19.45
N SER A 353 -14.09 9.07 -18.96
CA SER A 353 -15.38 9.01 -19.65
C SER A 353 -16.49 9.77 -18.92
N THR A 354 -16.32 10.03 -17.62
CA THR A 354 -17.38 10.49 -16.72
C THR A 354 -17.11 11.85 -16.07
N VAL A 355 -15.88 12.37 -16.11
CA VAL A 355 -15.51 13.60 -15.38
C VAL A 355 -15.83 14.85 -16.21
N GLU A 356 -16.94 15.52 -15.89
CA GLU A 356 -17.44 16.67 -16.65
C GLU A 356 -16.48 17.86 -16.71
N SER A 357 -15.72 18.10 -15.65
CA SER A 357 -14.76 19.20 -15.55
C SER A 357 -13.47 18.97 -16.35
N SER A 358 -13.28 17.76 -16.91
CA SER A 358 -12.06 17.39 -17.61
C SER A 358 -12.10 17.75 -19.09
N SER A 359 -11.01 18.31 -19.62
CA SER A 359 -10.83 18.50 -21.06
C SER A 359 -10.36 17.24 -21.81
N ASP A 360 -9.96 16.19 -21.09
CA ASP A 360 -9.45 14.93 -21.64
C ASP A 360 -10.54 13.83 -21.72
N ARG A 361 -11.82 14.22 -21.79
CA ARG A 361 -12.95 13.28 -21.92
C ARG A 361 -12.88 12.51 -23.25
N VAL A 362 -13.03 11.20 -23.16
CA VAL A 362 -12.95 10.29 -24.31
C VAL A 362 -14.34 9.99 -24.88
N ASP A 363 -14.41 9.84 -26.20
CA ASP A 363 -15.62 9.39 -26.87
C ASP A 363 -15.77 7.86 -26.83
N GLN A 364 -16.96 7.36 -27.19
CA GLN A 364 -17.23 5.92 -27.20
C GLN A 364 -16.40 5.14 -28.23
N GLY A 365 -15.95 5.78 -29.31
CA GLY A 365 -15.12 5.15 -30.33
C GLY A 365 -13.73 4.79 -29.79
N ALA A 366 -13.13 5.67 -28.99
CA ALA A 366 -11.88 5.42 -28.30
C ALA A 366 -12.00 4.24 -27.31
N LEU A 367 -13.11 4.17 -26.57
CA LEU A 367 -13.39 3.05 -25.65
C LEU A 367 -13.53 1.71 -26.38
N ALA A 368 -14.12 1.70 -27.57
CA ALA A 368 -14.31 0.50 -28.38
C ALA A 368 -12.99 -0.08 -28.93
N SER A 369 -11.90 0.70 -28.92
CA SER A 369 -10.57 0.22 -29.34
C SER A 369 -9.90 -0.71 -28.32
N ILE A 370 -10.37 -0.69 -27.07
CA ILE A 370 -9.84 -1.56 -26.01
C ILE A 370 -10.21 -3.02 -26.34
N PRO A 371 -9.22 -3.93 -26.46
CA PRO A 371 -9.48 -5.33 -26.79
C PRO A 371 -10.48 -5.97 -25.81
N LYS A 372 -11.17 -7.01 -26.28
CA LYS A 372 -12.03 -7.82 -25.40
C LYS A 372 -11.20 -8.58 -24.38
N GLY A 373 -11.81 -8.88 -23.22
CA GLY A 373 -11.21 -9.73 -22.20
C GLY A 373 -10.90 -11.13 -22.74
N GLN A 374 -9.80 -11.70 -22.29
CA GLN A 374 -9.31 -13.01 -22.74
C GLN A 374 -9.37 -14.08 -21.64
N ASP A 375 -9.38 -13.67 -20.37
CA ASP A 375 -9.44 -14.54 -19.18
C ASP A 375 -8.46 -15.74 -19.23
N LEU A 376 -7.22 -15.46 -19.66
CA LEU A 376 -6.17 -16.46 -19.78
C LEU A 376 -5.67 -16.92 -18.39
N PRO A 377 -5.27 -18.20 -18.24
CA PRO A 377 -4.66 -18.69 -17.01
C PRO A 377 -3.30 -18.01 -16.74
N PRO A 378 -2.91 -17.80 -15.47
CA PRO A 378 -1.66 -17.09 -15.14
C PRO A 378 -0.43 -17.79 -15.71
N ALA A 379 0.54 -17.00 -16.17
CA ALA A 379 1.87 -17.49 -16.50
C ALA A 379 2.60 -17.92 -15.22
N PRO A 380 3.54 -18.88 -15.31
CA PRO A 380 4.33 -19.29 -14.16
C PRO A 380 5.15 -18.12 -13.61
N ILE A 381 5.24 -18.04 -12.28
CA ILE A 381 6.10 -17.09 -11.58
C ILE A 381 7.43 -17.80 -11.28
N ASP A 382 8.53 -17.07 -11.42
CA ASP A 382 9.85 -17.57 -11.07
C ASP A 382 9.95 -17.93 -9.57
N SER A 383 10.46 -19.12 -9.25
CA SER A 383 10.51 -19.64 -7.88
C SER A 383 11.36 -18.81 -6.92
N THR A 384 12.20 -17.89 -7.42
CA THR A 384 12.93 -16.95 -6.56
C THR A 384 12.01 -15.99 -5.79
N VAL A 385 10.77 -15.80 -6.23
CA VAL A 385 9.76 -15.00 -5.52
C VAL A 385 9.39 -15.63 -4.17
N ASP A 386 9.46 -16.96 -4.04
CA ASP A 386 9.14 -17.69 -2.81
C ASP A 386 10.20 -17.53 -1.70
N LYS A 387 11.39 -17.00 -2.04
CA LYS A 387 12.49 -16.83 -1.09
C LYS A 387 12.08 -15.93 0.07
N TRP A 388 12.33 -16.41 1.29
CA TRP A 388 12.24 -15.64 2.53
C TRP A 388 13.54 -14.88 2.81
N PHE A 389 13.42 -13.58 3.06
CA PHE A 389 14.49 -12.72 3.52
C PHE A 389 14.35 -12.51 5.02
N PHE A 390 15.42 -12.76 5.77
CA PHE A 390 15.48 -12.54 7.21
C PHE A 390 16.21 -11.22 7.43
N ILE A 391 15.44 -10.15 7.63
CA ILE A 391 15.95 -8.81 7.82
C ILE A 391 15.96 -8.55 9.32
N SER A 392 17.14 -8.53 9.92
CA SER A 392 17.33 -8.02 11.27
C SER A 392 17.45 -6.50 11.17
N GLY A 393 16.48 -5.77 11.72
CA GLY A 393 16.62 -4.33 11.90
C GLY A 393 17.90 -4.03 12.69
N ALA A 394 18.58 -2.93 12.37
CA ALA A 394 19.55 -2.38 13.32
C ALA A 394 18.79 -2.16 14.64
N ALA A 395 19.25 -2.80 15.72
CA ALA A 395 18.64 -2.62 17.04
C ALA A 395 18.52 -1.12 17.32
N VAL A 396 17.30 -0.64 17.48
CA VAL A 396 17.02 0.74 17.92
C VAL A 396 17.25 0.81 19.42
#